data_AF-A0A9D1ATG4-F1
#
_entry.id   AF-A0A9D1ATG4-F1
#
_cell.length_a   1.000
_cell.length_b   1.000
_cell.length_c   1.000
_cell.angle_alpha   90.00
_cell.angle_beta   90.00
_cell.angle_gamma   90.00
#
_symmetry.space_group_name_H-M   'P 1'
#
loop_
_entity.id
_entity.type
_entity.pdbx_description
1 polymer ?
#
loop_
_entity_poly.entity_id
_entity_poly.type
_entity_poly.pdbx_seq_one_letter_code
_entity_poly.pdbx_strand_id
1 'polypeptide(L)' 'IFGLLSRTGGLSEAEMLRTFNCGLGLVLVVPDDEASAVAAELEGHVVGQVTERPGLELV' A
#
# COMPACT_ATOMS: atom_id res chain seq x y z
N ILE A 1 11.68 8.94 3.90
CA ILE A 1 11.99 8.66 5.33
C ILE A 1 12.03 7.17 5.66
N PHE A 2 11.04 6.36 5.28
CA PHE A 2 10.98 4.93 5.63
C PHE A 2 12.22 4.11 5.25
N GLY A 3 12.82 4.38 4.08
CA GLY A 3 14.09 3.75 3.72
C GLY A 3 15.28 4.09 4.63
N LEU A 4 15.28 5.28 5.26
CA LEU A 4 16.27 5.62 6.27
C LEU A 4 16.00 4.84 7.57
N LEU A 5 14.73 4.76 8.00
CA LEU A 5 14.34 4.01 9.19
C LEU A 5 14.67 2.52 9.06
N SER A 6 14.36 1.92 7.91
CA SER A 6 14.71 0.51 7.63
C SER A 6 16.22 0.28 7.72
N ARG A 7 17.03 1.09 7.02
CA ARG A 7 18.49 0.91 7.01
C ARG A 7 19.14 1.17 8.37
N THR A 8 18.76 2.25 9.05
CA THR A 8 19.38 2.63 10.32
C THR A 8 18.89 1.76 11.48
N GLY A 9 17.63 1.34 11.45
CA GLY A 9 17.04 0.46 12.46
C GLY A 9 17.29 -1.03 12.23
N GLY A 10 17.87 -1.42 11.09
CA GLY A 10 18.08 -2.83 10.73
C GLY A 10 16.78 -3.62 10.55
N LEU A 11 15.69 -2.95 10.16
CA LEU A 11 14.37 -3.55 10.06
C LEU A 11 14.21 -4.27 8.73
N SER A 12 13.72 -5.50 8.79
CA SER A 12 13.28 -6.25 7.61
C SER A 12 12.08 -5.58 6.94
N GLU A 13 11.85 -5.90 5.68
CA GLU A 13 10.69 -5.41 4.94
C GLU A 13 9.36 -5.79 5.62
N ALA A 14 9.26 -7.03 6.12
CA ALA A 14 8.08 -7.50 6.83
C ALA A 14 7.81 -6.69 8.11
N GLU A 15 8.86 -6.35 8.87
CA GLU A 15 8.73 -5.51 10.08
C GLU A 15 8.34 -4.07 9.72
N MET A 16 8.89 -3.53 8.63
CA MET A 16 8.54 -2.21 8.12
C MET A 16 7.06 -2.13 7.77
N LEU A 17 6.55 -3.09 6.98
CA LEU A 17 5.16 -3.09 6.50
C LEU A 17 4.15 -3.43 7.60
N ARG A 18 4.54 -4.20 8.61
CA ARG A 18 3.69 -4.47 9.77
C ARG A 18 3.53 -3.24 10.68
N THR A 19 4.54 -2.37 10.73
CA THR A 19 4.62 -1.29 11.74
C THR A 19 4.28 0.07 11.15
N PHE A 20 4.66 0.31 9.90
CA PHE A 20 4.51 1.59 9.23
C PHE A 20 3.62 1.45 8.02
N ASN A 21 2.90 2.52 7.71
CA ASN A 21 2.09 2.60 6.50
C ASN A 21 2.91 2.55 5.19
N CYS A 22 4.22 2.80 5.26
CA CYS A 22 5.13 2.84 4.11
C CYS A 22 4.65 3.70 2.93
N GLY A 23 3.88 4.75 3.20
CA GLY A 23 3.31 5.65 2.19
C GLY A 23 1.82 5.45 1.90
N LEU A 24 1.18 4.39 2.43
CA LEU A 24 -0.25 4.13 2.26
C LEU A 24 -1.06 4.66 3.46
N GLY A 25 -1.39 5.95 3.45
CA GLY A 25 -2.14 6.59 4.55
C GLY A 25 -3.64 6.26 4.56
N LEU A 26 -4.22 6.00 3.40
CA LEU A 26 -5.61 5.61 3.20
C LEU A 26 -5.68 4.63 2.02
N VAL A 27 -6.53 3.61 2.14
CA VAL A 27 -6.82 2.67 1.05
C VAL A 27 -8.31 2.69 0.79
N LEU A 28 -8.68 2.87 -0.48
CA LEU A 28 -10.05 2.81 -0.96
C LEU A 28 -10.25 1.54 -1.79
N VAL A 29 -11.42 0.92 -1.67
CA VAL A 29 -11.84 -0.22 -2.50
C VAL A 29 -13.00 0.25 -3.36
N VAL A 30 -12.80 0.23 -4.67
CA VAL A 30 -13.76 0.72 -5.68
C VAL A 30 -13.88 -0.30 -6.81
N PRO A 31 -14.92 -0.20 -7.67
CA PRO A 31 -14.98 -0.96 -8.92
C PRO A 31 -13.72 -0.77 -9.78
N ASP A 32 -13.27 -1.83 -10.46
CA ASP A 32 -12.02 -1.85 -11.23
C ASP A 32 -12.02 -0.80 -12.37
N ASP A 33 -13.17 -0.61 -13.01
CA ASP A 33 -13.40 0.37 -14.06
C ASP A 33 -13.40 1.82 -13.57
N GLU A 34 -13.58 2.06 -12.27
CA GLU A 34 -13.51 3.38 -11.65
C GLU A 34 -12.13 3.69 -11.04
N ALA A 35 -11.31 2.67 -10.78
CA ALA A 35 -10.07 2.80 -10.00
C ALA A 35 -9.12 3.88 -10.52
N SER A 36 -8.93 3.95 -11.84
CA SER A 36 -8.06 4.95 -12.46
C SER A 36 -8.61 6.37 -12.36
N ALA A 37 -9.93 6.54 -12.49
CA ALA A 37 -10.58 7.85 -12.40
C ALA A 37 -10.54 8.39 -10.97
N VAL A 38 -10.85 7.53 -9.98
CA VAL A 38 -10.79 7.88 -8.55
C VAL A 38 -9.36 8.21 -8.12
N ALA A 39 -8.37 7.42 -8.57
CA ALA A 39 -6.97 7.70 -8.28
C ALA A 39 -6.53 9.06 -8.86
N ALA A 40 -6.96 9.41 -10.07
CA ALA A 40 -6.63 10.70 -10.67
C ALA A 40 -7.27 11.88 -9.92
N GLU A 41 -8.55 11.77 -9.55
CA GLU A 41 -9.29 12.84 -8.85
C GLU A 41 -8.76 13.11 -7.44
N LEU A 42 -8.30 12.07 -6.74
CA LEU A 42 -7.85 12.14 -5.35
C LEU A 42 -6.32 12.19 -5.21
N GLU A 43 -5.58 12.36 -6.30
CA GLU A 43 -4.11 12.32 -6.34
C GLU A 43 -3.54 11.03 -5.70
N GLY A 44 -4.25 9.91 -5.91
CA GLY A 44 -3.91 8.59 -5.39
C GLY A 44 -3.25 7.68 -6.43
N HIS A 45 -3.03 6.43 -6.02
CA HIS A 45 -2.46 5.39 -6.86
C HIS A 45 -3.29 4.10 -6.77
N VAL A 46 -3.42 3.40 -7.90
CA VAL A 46 -3.94 2.02 -7.91
C VAL A 46 -2.80 1.11 -7.42
N VAL A 47 -2.98 0.49 -6.25
CA VAL A 47 -1.92 -0.25 -5.54
C VAL A 47 -2.20 -1.74 -5.39
N GLY A 48 -3.32 -2.25 -5.91
CA GLY A 48 -3.64 -3.67 -5.83
C GLY A 48 -5.06 -3.97 -6.27
N GLN A 49 -5.47 -5.23 -6.05
CA GLN A 49 -6.79 -5.75 -6.40
C GLN A 49 -7.31 -6.64 -5.27
N VAL A 50 -8.63 -6.66 -5.08
CA VAL A 50 -9.28 -7.57 -4.13
C VAL A 50 -9.35 -8.97 -4.74
N THR A 51 -9.02 -9.98 -3.96
CA THR A 51 -9.06 -11.40 -4.38
C THR A 51 -9.90 -12.23 -3.41
N GLU A 52 -10.19 -13.47 -3.77
CA GLU A 52 -10.90 -14.43 -2.91
C GLU A 52 -10.05 -14.91 -1.71
N ARG A 53 -8.73 -14.71 -1.75
CA ARG A 53 -7.83 -15.14 -0.68
C ARG A 53 -7.81 -14.10 0.45
N PRO A 54 -8.00 -14.50 1.72
CA PRO A 54 -7.93 -13.58 2.84
C PRO A 54 -6.49 -13.15 3.11
N GLY A 55 -6.32 -11.89 3.53
CA GLY A 55 -5.02 -11.30 3.89
C GLY A 55 -4.46 -10.36 2.84
N LEU A 56 -3.19 -9.99 3.00
CA LEU A 56 -2.43 -9.15 2.09
C LEU A 56 -1.28 -9.98 1.52
N GLU A 57 -1.18 -10.04 0.19
CA GLU A 57 -0.03 -10.59 -0.53
C GLU A 57 0.65 -9.45 -1.29
N LEU A 58 1.95 -9.34 -1.11
CA LEU A 58 2.79 -8.41 -1.87
C LEU A 58 3.33 -9.19 -3.07
N VAL A 59 3.11 -8.66 -4.27
CA VAL A 59 3.49 -9.25 -5.56
C VAL A 59 4.50 -8.38 -6.29
#